data_AF-W1YDC8-F1
#
_entry.id   AF-W1YDC8-F1
#
_cell.length_a   1.000
_cell.length_b   1.000
_cell.length_c   1.000
_cell.angle_alpha   90.00
_cell.angle_beta   90.00
_cell.angle_gamma   90.00
#
_symmetry.space_group_name_H-M   'P 1'
#
loop_
_entity.id
_entity.type
_entity.pdbx_description
1 polymer ?
#
loop_
_entity_poly.entity_id
_entity_poly.type
_entity_poly.pdbx_seq_one_letter_code
_entity_poly.pdbx_strand_id
1 'polypeptide(L)'
;AGADRESYAKNLMKDTFIAGKAPLPPSIDYGFNQLRDPNKYNVERAKELLKREGYIDTNGDGIVDKDGENLVLDFYAYTSRPELPL
;
A
#
# COMPACT_ATOMS: atom_id res chain seq x y z
N ALA A 1 0.36 -4.42 -3.64
CA ALA A 1 0.57 -5.32 -2.51
C ALA A 1 1.01 -4.48 -1.31
N GLY A 2 0.53 -4.79 -0.11
CA GLY A 2 0.69 -3.97 1.10
C GLY A 2 -0.50 -3.04 1.37
N ALA A 3 -0.76 -2.07 0.48
CA ALA A 3 -1.86 -1.10 0.67
C ALA A 3 -3.19 -1.57 0.05
N ASP A 4 -4.26 -1.58 0.84
CA ASP A 4 -5.64 -1.84 0.39
C ASP A 4 -6.34 -0.56 -0.05
N ARG A 5 -6.13 -0.21 -1.32
CA ARG A 5 -6.68 1.02 -1.91
C ARG A 5 -8.20 0.97 -2.08
N GLU A 6 -8.80 -0.21 -2.22
CA GLU A 6 -10.25 -0.37 -2.36
C GLU A 6 -10.93 -0.09 -1.02
N SER A 7 -10.46 -0.72 0.06
CA SER A 7 -10.94 -0.46 1.42
C SER A 7 -10.73 1.00 1.84
N TYR A 8 -9.58 1.59 1.50
CA TYR A 8 -9.29 3.00 1.78
C TYR A 8 -10.29 3.95 1.09
N ALA A 9 -10.53 3.76 -0.22
CA ALA A 9 -11.49 4.56 -0.97
C ALA A 9 -12.93 4.39 -0.43
N LYS A 10 -13.31 3.17 -0.08
CA LYS A 10 -14.65 2.87 0.42
C LYS A 10 -14.89 3.38 1.84
N ASN A 11 -14.07 2.96 2.79
CA ASN A 11 -14.36 3.13 4.22
C ASN A 11 -14.03 4.53 4.69
N LEU A 12 -12.88 5.04 4.26
CA LEU A 12 -12.42 6.34 4.69
C LEU A 12 -12.98 7.44 3.82
N MET A 13 -12.80 7.33 2.50
CA MET A 13 -13.25 8.35 1.56
C MET A 13 -14.75 8.26 1.26
N LYS A 14 -15.46 7.31 1.89
CA LYS A 14 -16.91 7.11 1.75
C LYS A 14 -17.36 7.03 0.29
N ASP A 15 -16.62 6.27 -0.52
CA ASP A 15 -16.86 6.08 -1.96
C ASP A 15 -16.79 7.38 -2.81
N THR A 16 -16.22 8.46 -2.28
CA THR A 16 -16.02 9.72 -3.03
C THR A 16 -14.96 9.57 -4.15
N PHE A 17 -14.02 8.63 -3.98
CA PHE A 17 -12.96 8.35 -4.95
C PHE A 17 -12.94 6.86 -5.31
N ILE A 18 -12.27 6.53 -6.42
CA ILE A 18 -12.01 5.14 -6.83
C ILE A 18 -10.58 4.74 -6.47
N ALA A 19 -10.34 3.44 -6.32
CA ALA A 19 -9.01 2.90 -6.08
C ALA A 19 -8.04 3.24 -7.24
N GLY A 20 -6.97 3.95 -6.91
CA GLY A 20 -5.93 4.29 -7.89
C GLY A 20 -5.11 3.07 -8.32
N LYS A 21 -4.93 2.89 -9.62
CA LYS A 21 -4.03 1.88 -10.21
C LYS A 21 -2.88 2.45 -11.04
N ALA A 22 -2.89 3.75 -11.30
CA ALA A 22 -1.91 4.45 -12.12
C ALA A 22 -1.71 5.91 -11.65
N PRO A 23 -0.58 6.55 -12.01
CA PRO A 23 -0.34 7.97 -11.68
C PRO A 23 -1.30 8.93 -12.38
N LEU A 24 -1.77 8.57 -13.59
CA LEU A 24 -2.72 9.38 -14.36
C LEU A 24 -4.15 8.84 -14.17
N PRO A 25 -5.16 9.72 -14.07
CA PRO A 25 -6.56 9.31 -13.91
C PRO A 25 -7.16 8.80 -15.24
N PRO A 26 -8.28 8.05 -15.17
CA PRO A 26 -9.00 7.57 -16.36
C PRO A 26 -9.58 8.68 -17.23
N SER A 27 -9.70 9.91 -16.71
CA SER A 27 -10.24 11.06 -17.44
C SER A 27 -9.28 11.60 -18.50
N ILE A 28 -8.03 11.14 -18.54
CA ILE A 28 -7.04 11.56 -19.53
C ILE A 28 -6.76 10.38 -20.46
N ASP A 29 -6.72 10.65 -21.76
CA ASP A 29 -6.59 9.65 -22.81
C ASP A 29 -5.14 9.13 -22.97
N TYR A 30 -4.66 8.46 -21.93
CA TYR A 30 -3.34 7.81 -21.88
C TYR A 30 -3.48 6.32 -21.53
N GLY A 31 -4.51 5.65 -22.04
CA GLY A 31 -4.62 4.20 -21.99
C GLY A 31 -4.88 3.60 -20.60
N PHE A 32 -5.48 4.35 -19.67
CA PHE A 32 -5.75 3.89 -18.29
C PHE A 32 -6.46 2.53 -18.23
N ASN A 33 -7.41 2.29 -19.13
CA ASN A 33 -8.17 1.03 -19.19
C ASN A 33 -7.35 -0.17 -19.66
N GLN A 34 -6.22 0.07 -20.35
CA GLN A 34 -5.32 -0.97 -20.85
C GLN A 34 -4.29 -1.38 -19.79
N LEU A 35 -4.12 -0.57 -18.74
CA LEU A 35 -3.16 -0.84 -17.66
C LEU A 35 -3.62 -2.02 -16.79
N ARG A 36 -2.70 -2.98 -16.61
CA ARG A 36 -2.78 -4.03 -15.60
C ARG A 36 -2.10 -3.53 -14.33
N ASP A 37 -2.73 -3.71 -13.17
CA ASP A 37 -2.10 -3.41 -11.89
C ASP A 37 -1.32 -4.64 -11.39
N PRO A 38 0.02 -4.69 -11.54
CA PRO A 38 0.81 -5.81 -11.03
C PRO A 38 0.85 -5.83 -9.50
N ASN A 39 0.44 -4.74 -8.84
CA ASN A 39 0.56 -4.48 -7.42
C ASN A 39 -0.82 -4.32 -6.77
N LYS A 40 -1.83 -5.08 -7.23
CA LYS A 40 -3.09 -5.21 -6.50
C LYS A 40 -2.84 -5.61 -5.03
N TYR A 41 -3.75 -5.25 -4.14
CA TYR A 41 -3.68 -5.66 -2.74
C TYR A 41 -3.61 -7.19 -2.62
N ASN A 42 -2.56 -7.66 -1.96
CA ASN A 42 -2.26 -9.07 -1.74
C ASN A 42 -1.22 -9.12 -0.62
N VAL A 43 -1.65 -9.54 0.57
CA VAL A 43 -0.82 -9.60 1.77
C VAL A 43 0.25 -10.68 1.66
N GLU A 44 -0.13 -11.86 1.15
CA GLU A 44 0.81 -12.99 1.01
C GLU A 44 1.93 -12.65 0.04
N ARG A 45 1.62 -12.04 -1.10
CA ARG A 45 2.64 -11.55 -2.02
C ARG A 45 3.52 -10.47 -1.38
N ALA A 46 2.98 -9.60 -0.52
CA ALA A 46 3.79 -8.62 0.19
C ALA A 46 4.79 -9.30 1.14
N LYS A 47 4.35 -10.30 1.91
CA LYS A 47 5.22 -11.12 2.76
C LYS A 47 6.28 -11.87 1.96
N GLU A 48 5.92 -12.43 0.80
CA GLU A 48 6.86 -13.10 -0.11
C GLU A 48 7.94 -12.15 -0.61
N LEU A 49 7.58 -10.92 -0.99
CA LEU A 49 8.54 -9.90 -1.43
C LEU A 49 9.50 -9.53 -0.28
N LEU A 50 8.98 -9.27 0.92
CA LEU A 50 9.79 -8.95 2.10
C LEU A 50 10.77 -10.08 2.41
N LYS A 51 10.28 -11.32 2.47
CA LYS A 51 11.12 -12.51 2.72
C LYS A 51 12.18 -12.70 1.64
N ARG A 52 11.86 -12.48 0.36
CA ARG A 52 12.82 -12.58 -0.75
C ARG A 52 13.97 -11.58 -0.60
N GLU A 53 13.69 -10.39 -0.09
CA GLU A 53 14.71 -9.36 0.16
C GLU A 53 15.41 -9.51 1.53
N GLY A 54 15.12 -10.59 2.27
CA GLY A 54 15.76 -10.92 3.53
C GLY A 54 15.09 -10.34 4.78
N TYR A 55 13.90 -9.76 4.65
CA TYR A 55 13.11 -9.30 5.80
C TYR A 55 12.27 -10.45 6.36
N ILE A 56 12.59 -10.89 7.57
CA ILE A 56 11.93 -12.02 8.24
C ILE A 56 11.71 -11.64 9.70
N ASP A 57 10.56 -11.98 10.24
CA ASP A 57 10.31 -11.86 11.68
C ASP A 57 11.16 -12.93 12.40
N THR A 58 12.22 -12.49 13.06
CA THR A 58 13.20 -13.39 13.70
C THR A 58 12.88 -13.69 15.16
N ASN A 59 12.06 -12.87 15.80
CA ASN A 59 11.81 -12.89 17.24
C ASN A 59 10.34 -13.22 17.59
N GLY A 60 9.45 -13.30 16.59
CA GLY A 60 8.03 -13.61 16.72
C GLY A 60 7.16 -12.44 17.19
N ASP A 61 7.63 -11.19 17.07
CA ASP A 61 6.88 -10.00 17.49
C ASP A 61 5.89 -9.48 16.43
N GLY A 62 5.90 -10.07 15.23
CA GLY A 62 5.05 -9.70 14.10
C GLY A 62 5.63 -8.60 13.20
N ILE A 63 6.82 -8.09 13.51
CA ILE A 63 7.58 -7.14 12.70
C ILE A 63 8.71 -7.91 12.02
N VAL A 64 9.00 -7.58 10.76
CA VAL A 64 10.10 -8.21 10.03
C VAL A 64 11.39 -7.45 10.27
N ASP A 65 12.50 -8.19 10.40
CA ASP A 65 13.83 -7.65 10.64
C ASP A 65 14.79 -8.04 9.53
N LYS A 66 15.84 -7.26 9.35
CA LYS A 66 16.98 -7.58 8.50
C LYS A 66 18.26 -7.15 9.19
N ASP A 67 19.22 -8.06 9.30
CA ASP A 67 20.51 -7.82 9.96
C ASP A 67 20.41 -7.34 11.43
N GLY A 68 19.34 -7.75 12.12
CA GLY A 68 19.07 -7.39 13.52
C GLY A 68 18.36 -6.04 13.71
N GLU A 69 17.95 -5.39 12.62
CA GLU A 69 17.19 -4.13 12.66
C GLU A 69 15.77 -4.32 12.11
N ASN A 70 14.77 -3.87 12.86
CA ASN A 70 13.37 -3.92 12.46
C ASN A 70 13.11 -3.03 11.23
N LEU A 71 12.21 -3.48 10.35
CA LEU A 71 11.70 -2.66 9.25
C LEU A 71 10.77 -1.57 9.79
N VAL A 72 11.28 -0.33 9.85
CA VAL A 72 10.51 0.85 10.26
C VAL A 72 10.34 1.80 9.07
N LEU A 73 9.13 2.31 8.89
CA LEU A 73 8.81 3.30 7.85
C LEU A 73 8.19 4.54 8.51
N ASP A 74 8.82 5.70 8.31
CA ASP A 74 8.24 6.97 8.73
C ASP A 74 7.30 7.51 7.65
N PHE A 75 6.02 7.67 8.01
CA PHE A 75 5.00 8.23 7.12
C PHE A 75 4.68 9.67 7.52
N TYR A 76 4.98 10.62 6.64
CA TYR A 76 4.71 12.04 6.86
C TYR A 76 3.43 12.47 6.13
N ALA A 77 2.47 13.00 6.88
CA ALA A 77 1.22 13.54 6.36
C ALA A 77 0.85 14.85 7.08
N TYR A 78 0.08 15.70 6.40
CA TYR A 78 -0.46 16.92 7.01
C TYR A 78 -1.59 16.57 7.98
N THR A 79 -1.48 17.03 9.24
CA THR A 79 -2.49 16.80 10.28
C THR A 79 -3.78 17.59 10.10
N SER A 80 -3.78 18.60 9.22
CA SER A 80 -4.91 19.50 9.00
C SER A 80 -6.05 18.92 8.14
N ARG A 81 -5.91 17.67 7.66
CA ARG A 81 -6.94 16.94 6.92
C ARG A 81 -7.19 15.58 7.55
N PRO A 82 -7.90 15.51 8.70
CA PRO A 82 -8.12 14.28 9.45
C PRO A 82 -8.98 13.24 8.72
N GLU A 83 -9.66 13.60 7.63
CA GLU A 83 -10.30 12.68 6.67
C GLU A 83 -9.28 11.86 5.83
N LEU A 84 -7.99 12.17 5.96
CA LEU A 84 -6.86 11.28 5.68
C LEU A 84 -6.40 10.73 7.04
N PRO A 85 -6.90 9.59 7.52
CA PRO A 85 -6.58 9.03 8.80
C PRO A 85 -5.14 8.49 8.69
N LEU A 86 -4.41 8.72 9.76
CA LEU A 86 -3.14 8.06 10.06
C LEU A 86 -3.38 6.56 10.25
#